data_AF-A0A919BUZ6-F1
#
_entry.id   AF-A0A919BUZ6-F1
#
_cell.length_a   1.000
_cell.length_b   1.000
_cell.length_c   1.000
_cell.angle_alpha   90.00
_cell.angle_beta   90.00
_cell.angle_gamma   90.00
#
_symmetry.space_group_name_H-M   'P 1'
#
loop_
_entity.id
_entity.type
_entity.pdbx_description
1 polymer ?
#
loop_
_entity_poly.entity_id
_entity_poly.type
_entity_poly.pdbx_seq_one_letter_code
_entity_poly.pdbx_strand_id
1 'polypeptide(L)'
;MTLLAVEAAAHGCLYPEAGPPWEVSALYAATHSKSGVGLLGPLLERVGKSVLAVDDTLATARVDVTPWADIKWAAVLAHRGEVARERPLPGILARLSEAERRQIICLEQFTRIGFGPAPTATDQLTA
;
A
#
# COMPACT_ATOMS: atom_id res chain seq x y z
N MET A 1 14.15 2.74 2.18
CA MET A 1 14.96 1.62 1.64
C MET A 1 14.38 1.02 0.36
N THR A 2 13.07 0.76 0.27
CA THR A 2 12.46 0.10 -0.91
C THR A 2 12.79 0.73 -2.26
N LEU A 3 12.74 2.06 -2.40
CA LEU A 3 13.06 2.75 -3.66
C LEU A 3 14.50 2.46 -4.13
N LEU A 4 15.47 2.52 -3.21
CA LEU A 4 16.87 2.24 -3.52
C LEU A 4 17.08 0.77 -3.90
N ALA A 5 16.36 -0.14 -3.25
CA ALA A 5 16.43 -1.57 -3.58
C ALA A 5 15.84 -1.86 -4.97
N VAL A 6 14.70 -1.22 -5.32
CA VAL A 6 14.10 -1.33 -6.66
C VAL A 6 15.05 -0.82 -7.74
N GLU A 7 15.68 0.33 -7.51
CA GLU A 7 16.67 0.88 -8.43
C GLU A 7 17.89 -0.06 -8.55
N ALA A 8 18.46 -0.48 -7.43
CA ALA A 8 19.66 -1.31 -7.40
C ALA A 8 19.47 -2.71 -8.01
N ALA A 9 18.25 -3.25 -8.02
CA ALA A 9 17.97 -4.58 -8.56
C ALA A 9 18.36 -4.72 -10.03
N ALA A 10 18.28 -3.65 -10.83
CA ALA A 10 18.70 -3.65 -12.23
C ALA A 10 20.22 -3.49 -12.43
N HIS A 11 20.95 -3.07 -11.39
CA HIS A 11 22.38 -2.73 -11.46
C HIS A 11 23.25 -3.91 -11.00
N GLY A 12 23.59 -4.79 -11.94
CA GLY A 12 24.35 -6.03 -11.65
C GLY A 12 25.73 -5.84 -11.00
N CYS A 13 26.28 -4.63 -10.97
CA CYS A 13 27.57 -4.34 -10.32
C CYS A 13 27.44 -3.91 -8.85
N LEU A 14 26.25 -3.53 -8.36
CA LEU A 14 26.09 -3.02 -6.98
C LEU A 14 26.08 -4.15 -5.94
N TYR A 15 25.44 -5.28 -6.25
CA TYR A 15 25.28 -6.42 -5.34
C TYR A 15 25.46 -7.75 -6.10
N PRO A 16 26.67 -8.06 -6.60
CA PRO A 16 26.93 -9.22 -7.45
C PRO A 16 26.65 -10.57 -6.76
N GLU A 17 26.66 -10.60 -5.43
CA GLU A 17 26.35 -11.77 -4.61
C GLU A 17 24.85 -12.07 -4.51
N ALA A 18 23.97 -11.13 -4.89
CA ALA A 18 22.52 -11.27 -4.78
C ALA A 18 21.86 -12.02 -5.96
N GLY A 19 22.66 -12.47 -6.93
CA GLY A 19 22.19 -13.15 -8.14
C GLY A 19 22.11 -12.22 -9.37
N PRO A 20 21.56 -12.72 -10.49
CA PRO A 20 21.42 -11.93 -11.71
C PRO A 20 20.57 -10.67 -11.48
N PRO A 21 20.88 -9.54 -12.16
CA PRO A 21 20.07 -8.34 -12.07
C PRO A 21 18.64 -8.59 -12.55
N TRP A 22 17.70 -7.88 -11.95
CA TRP A 22 16.27 -7.95 -12.26
C TRP A 22 15.69 -6.54 -12.41
N GLU A 23 15.13 -6.27 -13.59
CA GLU A 23 14.44 -5.01 -13.86
C GLU A 23 13.01 -5.05 -13.32
N VAL A 24 12.71 -4.20 -12.34
CA VAL A 24 11.37 -4.10 -11.77
C VAL A 24 10.45 -3.38 -12.74
N SER A 25 9.45 -4.08 -13.28
CA SER A 25 8.53 -3.54 -14.28
C SER A 25 7.56 -2.47 -13.75
N ALA A 26 7.22 -2.52 -12.46
CA ALA A 26 6.43 -1.50 -11.79
C ALA A 26 6.56 -1.59 -10.27
N LEU A 27 6.44 -0.44 -9.60
CA LEU A 27 6.26 -0.36 -8.16
C LEU A 27 4.98 0.41 -7.84
N TYR A 28 4.27 -0.09 -6.84
CA TYR A 28 3.05 0.51 -6.34
C TYR A 28 3.16 0.66 -4.82
N ALA A 29 2.88 1.84 -4.30
CA ALA A 29 2.73 2.05 -2.87
C ALA A 29 1.27 1.81 -2.48
N ALA A 30 1.04 0.96 -1.47
CA ALA A 30 -0.28 0.85 -0.85
C ALA A 30 -0.68 2.22 -0.27
N THR A 31 -1.92 2.64 -0.52
CA THR A 31 -2.36 4.01 -0.24
C THR A 31 -3.84 4.02 0.10
N HIS A 32 -4.28 5.01 0.87
CA HIS A 32 -5.69 5.36 1.02
C HIS A 32 -5.96 6.70 0.33
N SER A 33 -7.01 6.77 -0.48
CA SER A 33 -7.47 8.03 -1.08
C SER A 33 -8.52 8.71 -0.19
N LYS A 34 -8.68 10.03 -0.27
CA LYS A 34 -9.66 10.79 0.51
C LYS A 34 -11.10 10.27 0.34
N SER A 35 -11.51 9.87 -0.86
CA SER A 35 -12.82 9.22 -1.05
C SER A 35 -12.83 7.73 -0.67
N GLY A 36 -11.67 7.06 -0.73
CA GLY A 36 -11.54 5.62 -0.49
C GLY A 36 -11.44 5.22 0.98
N VAL A 37 -11.12 6.15 1.90
CA VAL A 37 -11.06 5.84 3.34
C VAL A 37 -12.41 5.42 3.93
N GLY A 38 -13.53 5.82 3.32
CA GLY A 38 -14.88 5.37 3.70
C GLY A 38 -15.10 5.27 5.22
N LEU A 39 -15.55 4.10 5.68
CA LEU A 39 -15.79 3.82 7.10
C LEU A 39 -14.51 3.76 7.96
N LEU A 40 -13.33 3.56 7.35
CA LEU A 40 -12.08 3.40 8.09
C LEU A 40 -11.66 4.68 8.83
N GLY A 41 -11.97 5.86 8.26
CA GLY A 41 -11.69 7.17 8.84
C GLY A 41 -12.21 7.32 10.28
N PRO A 42 -13.53 7.38 10.45
CA PRO A 42 -14.16 7.52 11.77
C PRO A 42 -13.76 6.42 12.76
N LEU A 43 -13.51 5.20 12.28
CA LEU A 43 -13.10 4.08 13.13
C LEU A 43 -11.73 4.29 13.77
N LEU A 44 -10.78 4.83 13.02
CA LEU A 44 -9.43 5.12 13.51
C LEU A 44 -9.41 6.36 14.41
N GLU A 45 -10.23 7.36 14.12
CA GLU A 45 -10.34 8.58 14.96
C GLU A 45 -10.80 8.25 16.38
N ARG A 46 -11.73 7.29 16.56
CA ARG A 46 -12.19 6.84 17.89
C ARG A 46 -11.08 6.30 18.79
N VAL A 47 -9.97 5.83 18.21
CA VAL A 47 -8.80 5.34 18.96
C VAL A 47 -7.61 6.32 18.91
N GLY A 48 -7.90 7.59 18.60
CA GLY A 48 -6.92 8.66 18.52
C GLY A 48 -5.91 8.48 17.38
N LYS A 49 -6.35 7.94 16.24
CA LYS A 49 -5.53 7.80 15.03
C LYS A 49 -6.14 8.59 13.89
N SER A 50 -5.31 9.34 13.17
CA SER A 50 -5.67 9.92 11.88
C SER A 50 -5.43 8.92 10.76
N VAL A 51 -6.26 8.99 9.73
CA VAL A 51 -6.01 8.25 8.48
C VAL A 51 -5.20 9.13 7.56
N LEU A 52 -4.01 8.67 7.22
CA LEU A 52 -3.16 9.35 6.25
C LEU A 52 -3.67 8.97 4.85
N ALA A 53 -4.39 9.90 4.24
CA ALA A 53 -4.97 9.73 2.92
C ALA A 53 -4.43 10.78 1.95
N VAL A 54 -4.22 10.35 0.71
CA VAL A 54 -3.81 11.23 -0.41
C VAL A 54 -5.02 11.73 -1.17
N ASP A 55 -4.84 12.77 -1.98
CA ASP A 55 -5.85 13.15 -2.98
C ASP A 55 -6.14 12.02 -3.95
N ASP A 56 -7.40 11.91 -4.38
CA ASP A 56 -7.88 10.78 -5.19
C ASP A 56 -7.13 10.61 -6.51
N THR A 57 -6.58 11.70 -7.05
CA THR A 57 -5.75 11.71 -8.27
C THR A 57 -4.44 10.95 -8.10
N LEU A 58 -3.94 10.81 -6.86
CA LEU A 58 -2.72 10.06 -6.55
C LEU A 58 -2.98 8.56 -6.37
N ALA A 59 -4.23 8.14 -6.12
CA ALA A 59 -4.61 6.73 -6.07
C ALA A 59 -4.82 6.15 -7.49
N THR A 60 -3.72 5.97 -8.21
CA THR A 60 -3.69 5.60 -9.64
C THR A 60 -4.15 4.17 -9.96
N ALA A 61 -4.21 3.27 -8.98
CA ALA A 61 -4.66 1.89 -9.16
C ALA A 61 -5.57 1.45 -8.03
N ARG A 62 -6.56 0.62 -8.35
CA ARG A 62 -7.54 0.07 -7.41
C ARG A 62 -7.77 -1.40 -7.71
N VAL A 63 -7.86 -2.22 -6.67
CA VAL A 63 -8.11 -3.65 -6.77
C VAL A 63 -9.31 -3.99 -5.90
N ASP A 64 -10.38 -4.49 -6.52
CA ASP A 64 -11.48 -5.12 -5.79
C ASP A 64 -11.04 -6.52 -5.36
N VAL A 65 -10.85 -6.68 -4.05
CA VAL A 65 -10.43 -7.92 -3.42
C VAL A 65 -11.59 -8.68 -2.78
N THR A 66 -12.84 -8.33 -3.10
CA THR A 66 -14.03 -9.05 -2.63
C THR A 66 -13.95 -10.58 -2.80
N PRO A 67 -13.44 -11.13 -3.92
CA PRO A 67 -13.30 -12.58 -4.08
C PRO A 67 -12.37 -13.25 -3.06
N TRP A 68 -11.46 -12.49 -2.44
CA TRP A 68 -10.49 -12.98 -1.45
C TRP A 68 -10.76 -12.43 -0.04
N ALA A 69 -11.90 -11.77 0.19
CA ALA A 69 -12.21 -11.11 1.47
C ALA A 69 -12.11 -12.07 2.66
N ASP A 70 -12.57 -13.32 2.50
CA ASP A 70 -12.53 -14.33 3.57
C ASP A 70 -11.10 -14.80 3.88
N ILE A 71 -10.25 -14.93 2.85
CA ILE A 71 -8.84 -15.29 3.00
C ILE A 71 -8.06 -14.14 3.66
N LYS A 72 -8.28 -12.91 3.19
CA LYS A 72 -7.72 -11.70 3.79
C LYS A 72 -8.13 -11.59 5.26
N TRP A 73 -9.39 -11.88 5.56
CA TRP A 73 -9.88 -11.84 6.93
C TRP A 73 -9.22 -12.92 7.82
N ALA A 74 -9.09 -14.15 7.33
CA ALA A 74 -8.36 -15.21 8.04
C ALA A 74 -6.90 -14.81 8.31
N ALA A 75 -6.24 -14.17 7.34
CA ALA A 75 -4.88 -13.65 7.52
C ALA A 75 -4.83 -12.55 8.60
N VAL A 76 -5.78 -11.61 8.61
CA VAL A 76 -5.88 -10.60 9.68
C VAL A 76 -6.05 -11.24 11.06
N LEU A 77 -6.90 -12.27 11.16
CA LEU A 77 -7.13 -12.99 12.41
C LEU A 77 -5.90 -13.77 12.90
N ALA A 78 -4.97 -14.13 12.00
CA ALA A 78 -3.72 -14.78 12.39
C ALA A 78 -2.82 -13.86 13.25
N HIS A 79 -2.99 -12.53 13.18
CA HIS A 79 -2.31 -11.56 14.03
C HIS A 79 -2.95 -11.50 15.44
N ARG A 80 -3.02 -12.64 16.12
CA ARG A 80 -3.78 -12.82 17.38
C ARG A 80 -3.49 -11.74 18.45
N GLY A 81 -2.23 -11.34 18.59
CA GLY A 81 -1.83 -10.29 19.53
C GLY A 81 -2.38 -8.90 19.18
N GLU A 82 -2.47 -8.57 17.89
CA GLU A 82 -3.05 -7.31 17.43
C GLU A 82 -4.59 -7.34 17.48
N VAL A 83 -5.19 -8.50 17.20
CA VAL A 83 -6.64 -8.74 17.28
C VAL A 83 -7.14 -8.58 18.72
N ALA A 84 -6.39 -9.10 19.70
CA ALA A 84 -6.76 -9.01 21.11
C ALA A 84 -6.76 -7.56 21.64
N ARG A 85 -5.95 -6.68 21.05
CA ARG A 85 -5.79 -5.29 21.47
C ARG A 85 -6.92 -4.40 20.91
N GLU A 86 -7.18 -3.28 21.57
CA GLU A 86 -8.27 -2.36 21.17
C GLU A 86 -7.85 -1.39 20.06
N ARG A 87 -6.60 -0.90 20.12
CA ARG A 87 -6.10 0.17 19.26
C ARG A 87 -5.62 -0.26 17.86
N PRO A 88 -5.03 -1.46 17.64
CA PRO A 88 -4.63 -1.90 16.31
C PRO A 88 -5.80 -2.13 15.37
N LEU A 89 -5.59 -1.92 14.06
CA LEU A 89 -6.64 -2.09 13.06
C LEU A 89 -7.24 -3.52 13.06
N PRO A 90 -6.46 -4.62 13.17
CA PRO A 90 -7.03 -5.96 13.30
C PRO A 90 -8.04 -6.10 14.44
N GLY A 91 -7.73 -5.52 15.60
CA GLY A 91 -8.63 -5.51 16.75
C GLY A 91 -9.88 -4.67 16.53
N ILE A 92 -9.75 -3.49 15.92
CA ILE A 92 -10.91 -2.64 15.58
C ILE A 92 -11.85 -3.40 14.64
N LEU A 93 -11.32 -4.02 13.58
CA LEU A 93 -12.09 -4.78 12.58
C LEU A 93 -12.77 -6.02 13.19
N ALA A 94 -12.14 -6.69 14.16
CA ALA A 94 -12.69 -7.87 14.83
C ALA A 94 -13.95 -7.56 15.66
N ARG A 95 -14.19 -6.30 16.01
CA ARG A 95 -15.34 -5.84 16.79
C ARG A 95 -16.47 -5.25 15.94
N LEU A 96 -16.29 -5.19 14.62
CA LEU A 96 -17.33 -4.75 13.68
C LEU A 96 -18.24 -5.90 13.28
N SER A 97 -19.42 -5.55 12.77
CA SER A 97 -20.23 -6.52 12.03
C SER A 97 -19.49 -7.01 10.78
N GLU A 98 -19.85 -8.20 10.28
CA GLU A 98 -19.25 -8.71 9.05
C GLU A 98 -19.46 -7.75 7.87
N ALA A 99 -20.66 -7.16 7.75
CA ALA A 99 -20.98 -6.25 6.66
C ALA A 99 -20.07 -5.01 6.65
N GLU A 100 -19.92 -4.33 7.80
CA GLU A 100 -19.04 -3.16 7.94
C GLU A 100 -17.58 -3.53 7.67
N ARG A 101 -17.13 -4.66 8.23
CA ARG A 101 -15.77 -5.15 8.01
C ARG A 101 -15.50 -5.42 6.54
N ARG A 102 -16.41 -6.09 5.83
CA ARG A 102 -16.27 -6.40 4.40
C ARG A 102 -16.17 -5.13 3.56
N GLN A 103 -17.01 -4.14 3.84
CA GLN A 103 -16.95 -2.85 3.15
C GLN A 103 -15.57 -2.17 3.26
N ILE A 104 -14.87 -2.37 4.38
CA ILE A 104 -13.53 -1.80 4.61
C ILE A 104 -12.44 -2.61 3.91
N ILE A 105 -12.50 -3.94 3.94
CA ILE A 105 -11.38 -4.80 3.49
C ILE A 105 -11.44 -5.18 2.01
N CYS A 106 -12.56 -4.94 1.33
CA CYS A 106 -12.79 -5.39 -0.06
C CYS A 106 -12.14 -4.50 -1.13
N LEU A 107 -11.66 -3.30 -0.82
CA LEU A 107 -11.00 -2.44 -1.80
C LEU A 107 -9.58 -2.10 -1.35
N GLU A 108 -8.62 -2.27 -2.24
CA GLU A 108 -7.24 -1.82 -2.03
C GLU A 108 -6.88 -0.78 -3.09
N GLN A 109 -6.18 0.27 -2.67
CA GLN A 109 -5.78 1.37 -3.55
C GLN A 109 -4.27 1.55 -3.51
N PHE A 110 -3.70 1.97 -4.64
CA PHE A 110 -2.27 2.10 -4.80
C PHE A 110 -1.89 3.33 -5.62
N THR A 111 -0.76 3.91 -5.26
CA THR A 111 -0.06 4.94 -6.02
C THR A 111 1.04 4.29 -6.84
N ARG A 112 0.99 4.40 -8.17
CA ARG A 112 2.07 3.95 -9.05
C ARG A 112 3.23 4.90 -8.87
N ILE A 113 4.38 4.36 -8.50
CA ILE A 113 5.62 5.11 -8.44
C ILE A 113 6.31 4.91 -9.79
N GLY A 114 6.57 6.00 -10.50
CA GLY A 114 7.29 5.95 -11.76
C GLY A 114 8.76 5.61 -11.52
N PHE A 115 9.24 4.59 -12.22
CA PHE A 115 10.66 4.33 -12.44
C PHE A 115 10.88 4.56 -13.91
N GLY A 116 11.72 5.52 -14.22
CA GLY A 116 12.15 5.78 -15.58
C GLY A 116 13.44 6.57 -15.49
N PRO A 117 14.32 6.46 -16.49
CA PRO A 117 15.35 7.45 -16.64
C PRO A 117 14.69 8.84 -16.57
N ALA A 118 15.38 9.80 -15.98
CA ALA A 118 14.99 11.20 -16.14
C ALA A 118 14.71 11.45 -17.64
N PRO A 119 13.76 12.33 -18.00
CA PRO A 119 13.56 12.73 -19.39
C PRO A 119 14.93 12.90 -20.05
N THR A 120 15.10 12.32 -21.24
CA THR A 120 16.37 12.24 -22.00
C THR A 120 17.28 13.40 -21.66
N ALA A 121 18.52 13.11 -21.26
CA ALA A 121 19.52 14.10 -20.88
C ALA A 121 19.37 15.35 -21.75
N THR A 122 19.07 16.48 -21.12
CA THR A 122 19.12 17.76 -21.80
C THR A 122 20.59 18.00 -22.12
N ASP A 123 21.04 17.55 -23.29
CA ASP A 123 22.42 17.70 -23.76
C ASP A 123 22.80 19.17 -24.00
N GLN A 124 21.90 20.11 -23.73
CA GLN A 124 22.16 21.54 -23.71
C GLN A 124 21.62 22.20 -22.43
N LEU A 125 22.46 22.21 -21.41
CA LEU A 125 22.42 23.23 -20.36
C LEU A 125 23.19 24.45 -20.86
N THR A 126 22.61 25.21 -21.80
CA THR A 126 23.09 26.55 -22.12
C THR A 126 22.00 27.56 -21.85
N ALA A 127 22.35 28.54 -21.00
CA ALA A 127 21.53 29.67 -20.58
C ALA A 127 21.24 30.66 -21.71
#